data_AF-A0A2Z6S999-F1
#
_entry.id   AF-A0A2Z6S999-F1
#
_cell.length_a   1.000
_cell.length_b   1.000
_cell.length_c   1.000
_cell.angle_alpha   90.00
_cell.angle_beta   90.00
_cell.angle_gamma   90.00
#
_symmetry.space_group_name_H-M   'P 1'
#
loop_
_entity.id
_entity.type
_entity.pdbx_description
1 polymer ?
#
loop_
_entity_poly.entity_id
_entity_poly.type
_entity_poly.pdbx_seq_one_letter_code
_entity_poly.pdbx_strand_id
1 'polypeptide(L)'
;MNSANDQDKVIFVKGCTDINQLTRLAGPSSNYSNDRMAFFYNPPGDSQFYHITCEFLNENVDPSSDHTFYYKLDENNFYQITCRLISHSLIVQFLNKKIYGIEFVQGEEQHQDYLTFSNGQKDNLESHLKEFVFSRLVQRQISENSNVSNDSQTCSDVDKNIVQPKL
;
A
#
# COMPACT_ATOMS: atom_id res chain seq x y z
N MET A 1 4.37 20.54 -36.62
CA MET A 1 3.62 19.85 -35.55
C MET A 1 4.66 19.25 -34.62
N ASN A 2 4.89 19.90 -33.47
CA ASN A 2 5.93 19.49 -32.54
C ASN A 2 5.45 18.27 -31.76
N SER A 3 6.11 17.14 -31.99
CA SER A 3 6.02 15.97 -31.15
C SER A 3 6.84 16.26 -29.88
N ALA A 4 6.20 16.90 -28.89
CA ALA A 4 6.74 16.90 -27.54
C ALA A 4 6.42 15.52 -26.96
N ASN A 5 7.36 14.59 -27.10
CA ASN A 5 7.43 13.41 -26.24
C ASN A 5 7.46 13.93 -24.81
N ASP A 6 6.32 13.85 -24.13
CA ASP A 6 6.28 13.91 -22.68
C ASP A 6 6.97 12.63 -22.20
N GLN A 7 8.30 12.69 -22.07
CA GLN A 7 9.05 11.58 -21.48
C GLN A 7 8.52 11.44 -20.06
N ASP A 8 7.93 10.28 -19.76
CA ASP A 8 7.58 9.85 -18.42
C ASP A 8 8.73 10.20 -17.47
N LYS A 9 8.56 11.30 -16.72
CA LYS A 9 9.61 11.81 -15.86
C LYS A 9 9.80 10.80 -14.74
N VAL A 10 10.89 10.04 -14.81
CA VAL A 10 11.29 9.10 -13.76
C VAL A 10 12.03 9.87 -12.68
N ILE A 11 11.61 9.71 -11.43
CA ILE A 11 12.30 10.25 -10.26
C ILE A 11 12.91 9.11 -9.43
N PHE A 12 14.01 9.41 -8.76
CA PHE A 12 14.63 8.50 -7.80
C PHE A 12 14.01 8.72 -6.42
N VAL A 13 13.56 7.65 -5.78
CA VAL A 13 12.88 7.67 -4.48
C VAL A 13 13.55 6.70 -3.53
N LYS A 14 13.59 7.01 -2.23
CA LYS A 14 14.32 6.19 -1.25
C LYS A 14 13.65 4.83 -1.02
N GLY A 15 12.34 4.72 -1.26
CA GLY A 15 11.64 3.44 -1.33
C GLY A 15 11.84 2.53 -0.10
N CYS A 16 11.56 1.24 -0.24
CA CYS A 16 11.81 0.20 0.75
C CYS A 16 12.73 -0.86 0.14
N THR A 17 14.00 -0.81 0.57
CA THR A 17 15.10 -1.57 -0.04
C THR A 17 15.85 -2.43 1.00
N ASP A 18 15.44 -2.36 2.27
CA ASP A 18 16.03 -3.11 3.39
C ASP A 18 14.98 -4.01 4.08
N ILE A 19 15.41 -5.21 4.47
CA ILE A 19 14.53 -6.26 5.00
C ILE A 19 13.97 -5.90 6.38
N ASN A 20 14.70 -5.14 7.18
CA ASN A 20 14.21 -4.68 8.47
C ASN A 20 13.13 -3.62 8.27
N GLN A 21 13.28 -2.73 7.29
CA GLN A 21 12.22 -1.79 6.91
C GLN A 21 10.95 -2.51 6.47
N LEU A 22 11.04 -3.50 5.56
CA LEU A 22 9.87 -4.27 5.13
C LEU A 22 9.24 -5.06 6.28
N THR A 23 10.06 -5.64 7.15
CA THR A 23 9.57 -6.37 8.33
C THR A 23 8.80 -5.44 9.29
N ARG A 24 9.23 -4.19 9.44
CA ARG A 24 8.51 -3.19 10.23
C ARG A 24 7.17 -2.81 9.59
N LEU A 25 7.14 -2.65 8.26
CA LEU A 25 5.90 -2.37 7.51
C LEU A 25 4.90 -3.54 7.62
N ALA A 26 5.39 -4.78 7.59
CA ALA A 26 4.57 -5.98 7.73
C ALA A 26 4.18 -6.33 9.19
N GLY A 27 4.63 -5.56 10.18
CA GLY A 27 4.40 -5.85 11.60
C GLY A 27 2.97 -5.56 12.07
N PRO A 28 2.43 -6.29 13.07
CA PRO A 28 1.05 -6.14 13.52
C PRO A 28 0.74 -4.80 14.23
N SER A 29 1.74 -4.06 14.71
CA SER A 29 1.53 -2.88 15.55
C SER A 29 1.23 -1.57 14.82
N SER A 30 1.28 -1.53 13.48
CA SER A 30 1.10 -0.29 12.70
C SER A 30 -0.21 -0.17 11.93
N ASN A 31 -1.04 -1.23 11.90
CA ASN A 31 -1.87 -1.44 10.71
C ASN A 31 -3.34 -1.05 10.81
N TYR A 32 -3.92 -0.92 12.01
CA TYR A 32 -5.36 -0.63 12.12
C TYR A 32 -5.73 0.14 13.39
N SER A 33 -6.16 1.39 13.21
CA SER A 33 -7.07 2.11 14.11
C SER A 33 -8.21 2.69 13.26
N ASN A 34 -9.24 3.30 13.87
CA ASN A 34 -10.30 3.97 13.10
C ASN A 34 -9.75 5.07 12.16
N ASP A 35 -8.59 5.62 12.52
CA ASP A 35 -7.98 6.77 11.88
C ASP A 35 -6.73 6.39 11.07
N ARG A 36 -6.31 5.12 11.10
CA ARG A 36 -5.10 4.68 10.40
C ARG A 36 -5.24 3.28 9.83
N MET A 37 -4.82 3.13 8.59
CA MET A 37 -4.84 1.87 7.87
C MET A 37 -3.57 1.70 7.06
N ALA A 38 -2.98 0.52 7.08
CA ALA A 38 -1.82 0.18 6.25
C ALA A 38 -2.00 -1.16 5.56
N PHE A 39 -1.58 -1.24 4.29
CA PHE A 39 -1.70 -2.44 3.46
C PHE A 39 -0.71 -2.43 2.29
N PHE A 40 -0.44 -3.60 1.73
CA PHE A 40 0.34 -3.73 0.50
C PHE A 40 -0.59 -3.69 -0.72
N TYR A 41 -0.14 -3.03 -1.79
CA TYR A 41 -0.91 -2.84 -3.01
C TYR A 41 -0.04 -2.98 -4.26
N ASN A 42 -0.60 -3.62 -5.28
CA ASN A 42 -0.05 -3.69 -6.63
C ASN A 42 -1.18 -3.22 -7.57
N PRO A 43 -1.11 -2.00 -8.13
CA PRO A 43 -2.16 -1.48 -8.99
C PRO A 43 -2.17 -2.20 -10.35
N PRO A 44 -3.35 -2.41 -10.94
CA PRO A 44 -3.47 -2.87 -12.32
C PRO A 44 -2.62 -2.05 -13.28
N GLY A 45 -1.94 -2.72 -14.20
CA GLY A 45 -1.07 -2.06 -15.19
C GLY A 45 0.30 -1.63 -14.66
N ASP A 46 0.62 -1.91 -13.40
CA ASP A 46 1.93 -1.67 -12.79
C ASP A 46 2.58 -2.97 -12.33
N SER A 47 3.89 -3.07 -12.51
CA SER A 47 4.66 -4.22 -12.01
C SER A 47 5.12 -4.02 -10.57
N GLN A 48 5.10 -2.78 -10.07
CA GLN A 48 5.63 -2.42 -8.77
C GLN A 48 4.70 -2.77 -7.62
N PHE A 49 5.32 -2.93 -6.45
CA PHE A 49 4.63 -3.14 -5.19
C PHE A 49 4.79 -1.92 -4.30
N TYR A 50 3.73 -1.60 -3.59
CA TYR A 50 3.65 -0.43 -2.74
C TYR A 50 3.19 -0.85 -1.35
N HIS A 51 3.76 -0.21 -0.33
CA HIS A 51 3.14 -0.14 0.97
C HIS A 51 2.34 1.16 1.04
N ILE A 52 1.04 1.03 1.27
CA ILE A 52 0.11 2.15 1.38
C ILE A 52 -0.19 2.38 2.84
N THR A 53 -0.10 3.63 3.27
CA THR A 53 -0.61 4.07 4.56
C THR A 53 -1.66 5.14 4.33
N CYS A 54 -2.83 4.98 4.94
CA CYS A 54 -3.88 5.97 5.00
C CYS A 54 -4.01 6.46 6.45
N GLU A 55 -3.87 7.76 6.67
CA GLU A 55 -3.99 8.39 7.98
C GLU A 55 -5.05 9.49 7.90
N PHE A 56 -6.05 9.43 8.78
CA PHE A 56 -7.06 10.48 8.93
C PHE A 56 -6.41 11.66 9.65
N LEU A 57 -6.51 12.83 9.06
CA LEU A 57 -5.93 14.05 9.61
C LEU A 57 -6.99 15.16 9.69
N ASN A 58 -6.85 15.97 10.73
CA ASN A 58 -7.63 17.20 10.92
C ASN A 58 -6.83 18.45 10.50
N GLU A 59 -5.53 18.31 10.22
CA GLU A 59 -4.63 19.39 9.83
C GLU A 59 -3.61 18.89 8.79
N ASN A 60 -3.23 19.75 7.84
CA ASN A 60 -2.30 19.37 6.78
C ASN A 60 -0.90 19.24 7.37
N VAL A 61 -0.42 18.00 7.51
CA VAL A 61 0.97 17.71 7.90
C VAL A 61 1.84 17.73 6.64
N ASP A 62 3.05 18.28 6.76
CA ASP A 62 4.00 18.33 5.65
C ASP A 62 4.36 16.89 5.21
N PRO A 63 4.29 16.55 3.92
CA PRO A 63 4.47 15.18 3.47
C PRO A 63 5.88 14.67 3.76
N SER A 64 5.98 13.63 4.58
CA SER A 64 7.25 13.01 4.99
C SER A 64 7.71 11.86 4.08
N SER A 65 7.03 11.61 2.94
CA SER A 65 7.24 10.44 2.09
C SER A 65 7.35 10.77 0.60
N ASP A 66 7.99 9.87 -0.14
CA ASP A 66 8.35 9.99 -1.57
C ASP A 66 7.15 10.30 -2.50
N HIS A 67 5.95 9.79 -2.18
CA HIS A 67 4.69 10.20 -2.82
C HIS A 67 3.55 10.19 -1.79
N THR A 68 3.05 11.38 -1.48
CA THR A 68 1.91 11.60 -0.60
C THR A 68 0.87 12.43 -1.34
N PHE A 69 -0.39 12.05 -1.24
CA PHE A 69 -1.54 12.82 -1.72
C PHE A 69 -2.69 12.75 -0.72
N TYR A 70 -3.70 13.59 -0.92
CA TYR A 70 -4.80 13.75 0.03
C TYR A 70 -6.13 13.38 -0.62
N TYR A 71 -7.00 12.75 0.18
CA TYR A 71 -8.38 12.48 -0.16
C TYR A 71 -9.30 13.23 0.79
N LYS A 72 -10.00 14.25 0.29
CA LYS A 72 -10.89 15.11 1.07
C LYS A 72 -12.25 14.43 1.26
N LEU A 73 -12.69 14.32 2.51
CA LEU A 73 -14.03 13.86 2.87
C LEU A 73 -15.02 15.03 2.97
N ASP A 74 -14.61 16.08 3.68
CA ASP A 74 -15.36 17.33 3.84
C ASP A 74 -14.38 18.51 4.03
N GLU A 75 -14.88 19.68 4.41
CA GLU A 75 -14.07 20.89 4.55
C GLU A 75 -12.88 20.77 5.50
N ASN A 76 -12.99 19.96 6.56
CA ASN A 76 -12.00 19.86 7.63
C ASN A 76 -11.39 18.46 7.76
N ASN A 77 -12.01 17.45 7.15
CA ASN A 77 -11.63 16.05 7.29
C ASN A 77 -11.05 15.50 5.98
N PHE A 78 -9.87 14.89 6.06
CA PHE A 78 -9.22 14.27 4.92
C PHE A 78 -8.32 13.12 5.33
N TYR A 79 -8.06 12.23 4.39
CA TYR A 79 -7.06 11.18 4.52
C TYR A 79 -5.78 11.61 3.81
N GLN A 80 -4.66 11.55 4.52
CA GLN A 80 -3.35 11.51 3.91
C GLN A 80 -3.05 10.08 3.46
N ILE A 81 -2.69 9.94 2.20
CA ILE A 81 -2.33 8.66 1.60
C ILE A 81 -0.87 8.73 1.20
N THR A 82 -0.07 7.85 1.81
CA THR A 82 1.37 7.73 1.57
C THR A 82 1.65 6.44 0.84
N CYS A 83 2.35 6.55 -0.29
CA CYS A 83 2.71 5.43 -1.14
C CYS A 83 4.22 5.22 -1.10
N ARG A 84 4.65 4.06 -0.59
CA ARG A 84 6.06 3.71 -0.50
C ARG A 84 6.38 2.54 -1.43
N LEU A 85 7.23 2.78 -2.44
CA LEU A 85 7.72 1.73 -3.34
C LEU A 85 8.48 0.66 -2.56
N ILE A 86 8.39 -0.60 -2.99
CA ILE A 86 9.13 -1.72 -2.42
C ILE A 86 9.91 -2.41 -3.52
N SER A 87 11.19 -2.68 -3.25
CA SER A 87 12.03 -3.44 -4.18
C SER A 87 11.48 -4.85 -4.40
N HIS A 88 11.42 -5.29 -5.66
CA HIS A 88 10.98 -6.63 -6.02
C HIS A 88 11.85 -7.73 -5.39
N SER A 89 13.18 -7.53 -5.39
CA SER A 89 14.11 -8.49 -4.80
C SER A 89 13.87 -8.63 -3.30
N LEU A 90 13.43 -7.56 -2.64
CA LEU A 90 13.14 -7.56 -1.22
C LEU A 90 11.88 -8.36 -0.88
N ILE A 91 10.84 -8.28 -1.71
CA ILE A 91 9.62 -9.07 -1.56
C ILE A 91 9.93 -10.55 -1.69
N VAL A 92 10.72 -10.94 -2.70
CA VAL A 92 11.13 -12.33 -2.89
C VAL A 92 11.91 -12.85 -1.69
N GLN A 93 12.88 -12.07 -1.19
CA GLN A 93 13.62 -12.42 0.03
C GLN A 93 12.71 -12.57 1.25
N PHE A 94 11.78 -11.63 1.44
CA PHE A 94 10.83 -11.65 2.55
C PHE A 94 9.95 -12.90 2.51
N LEU A 95 9.40 -13.24 1.34
CA LEU A 95 8.59 -14.45 1.15
C LEU A 95 9.40 -15.72 1.38
N ASN A 96 10.62 -15.80 0.84
CA ASN A 96 11.49 -16.96 1.04
C ASN A 96 11.82 -17.18 2.52
N LYS A 97 12.12 -16.10 3.25
CA LYS A 97 12.36 -16.15 4.68
C LYS A 97 11.11 -16.53 5.46
N LYS A 98 9.95 -15.94 5.15
CA LYS A 98 8.71 -16.15 5.92
C LYS A 98 8.05 -17.50 5.68
N ILE A 99 8.09 -17.99 4.44
CA ILE A 99 7.39 -19.22 4.04
C ILE A 99 8.33 -20.43 4.16
N TYR A 100 9.58 -20.29 3.71
CA TYR A 100 10.51 -21.42 3.61
C TYR A 100 11.66 -21.36 4.63
N GLY A 101 11.82 -20.26 5.37
CA GLY A 101 12.95 -20.07 6.27
C GLY A 101 14.29 -19.90 5.56
N ILE A 102 14.29 -19.63 4.25
CA ILE A 102 15.50 -19.52 3.43
C ILE A 102 15.94 -18.06 3.40
N GLU A 103 17.16 -17.80 3.89
CA GLU A 103 17.80 -16.49 3.81
C GLU A 103 18.95 -16.54 2.80
N PHE A 104 18.88 -15.70 1.78
CA PHE A 104 19.97 -15.50 0.85
C PHE A 104 20.91 -14.43 1.41
N VAL A 105 22.19 -14.76 1.57
CA VAL A 105 23.20 -13.75 1.89
C VAL A 105 23.44 -12.94 0.62
N GLN A 106 22.88 -11.73 0.55
CA GLN A 106 23.22 -10.79 -0.52
C GLN A 106 24.66 -10.31 -0.32
N GLY A 107 25.48 -10.37 -1.37
CA GLY A 107 26.77 -9.68 -1.37
C GLY A 107 26.58 -8.17 -1.26
N GLU A 108 27.62 -7.48 -0.80
CA GLU A 108 27.63 -6.04 -0.45
C GLU A 108 27.16 -5.08 -1.59
N GLU A 109 27.01 -5.56 -2.82
CA GLU A 109 26.74 -4.74 -4.02
C GLU A 109 25.26 -4.54 -4.39
N GLN A 110 24.28 -5.14 -3.70
CA GLN A 110 22.87 -5.12 -4.16
C GLN A 110 21.94 -4.12 -3.46
N HIS A 111 22.45 -3.25 -2.59
CA HIS A 111 21.65 -2.19 -1.99
C HIS A 111 21.51 -1.01 -2.96
N GLN A 112 20.59 -1.11 -3.93
CA GLN A 112 20.06 0.09 -4.54
C GLN A 112 19.25 0.83 -3.46
N ASP A 113 19.84 1.88 -2.89
CA ASP A 113 19.18 2.76 -1.92
C ASP A 113 18.01 3.56 -2.52
N TYR A 114 17.92 3.59 -3.84
CA TYR A 114 16.92 4.33 -4.58
C TYR A 114 16.20 3.45 -5.59
N LEU A 115 14.89 3.63 -5.68
CA LEU A 115 14.01 3.02 -6.67
C LEU A 115 13.55 4.09 -7.67
N THR A 116 13.14 3.67 -8.87
CA THR A 116 12.59 4.56 -9.89
C THR A 116 11.08 4.62 -9.78
N PHE A 117 10.53 5.83 -9.70
CA PHE A 117 9.09 6.09 -9.62
C PHE A 117 8.71 7.05 -10.76
N SER A 118 7.90 6.60 -11.71
CA SER A 118 7.43 7.44 -12.82
C SER A 118 6.16 8.22 -12.47
N ASN A 119 5.87 9.28 -13.24
CA ASN A 119 4.60 9.99 -13.13
C ASN A 119 3.40 9.10 -13.44
N GLY A 120 3.47 8.27 -14.49
CA GLY A 120 2.39 7.32 -14.79
C GLY A 120 2.04 6.38 -13.63
N GLN A 121 3.03 5.96 -12.84
CA GLN A 121 2.78 5.17 -11.64
C GLN A 121 2.09 5.97 -10.52
N LYS A 122 2.44 7.25 -10.35
CA LYS A 122 1.77 8.13 -9.38
C LYS A 122 0.31 8.34 -9.75
N ASP A 123 0.05 8.66 -11.01
CA ASP A 123 -1.30 8.90 -11.51
C ASP A 123 -2.16 7.64 -11.38
N ASN A 124 -1.59 6.46 -11.69
CA ASN A 124 -2.25 5.17 -11.53
C ASN A 124 -2.61 4.87 -10.05
N LEU A 125 -1.67 5.14 -9.13
CA LEU A 125 -1.91 5.01 -7.69
C LEU A 125 -3.00 5.94 -7.21
N GLU A 126 -2.93 7.22 -7.56
CA GLU A 126 -3.93 8.20 -7.15
C GLU A 126 -5.33 7.80 -7.63
N SER A 127 -5.46 7.37 -8.88
CA SER A 127 -6.75 6.95 -9.45
C SER A 127 -7.35 5.76 -8.69
N HIS A 128 -6.60 4.67 -8.56
CA HIS A 128 -7.12 3.45 -7.95
C HIS A 128 -7.29 3.54 -6.43
N LEU A 129 -6.40 4.25 -5.74
CA LEU A 129 -6.49 4.40 -4.29
C LEU A 129 -7.61 5.35 -3.89
N LYS A 130 -7.92 6.40 -4.68
CA LYS A 130 -9.10 7.24 -4.44
C LYS A 130 -10.39 6.42 -4.47
N GLU A 131 -10.55 5.54 -5.46
CA GLU A 131 -11.70 4.63 -5.56
C GLU A 131 -11.74 3.65 -4.38
N PHE A 132 -10.61 3.02 -4.05
CA PHE A 132 -10.53 2.08 -2.94
C PHE A 132 -10.87 2.74 -1.60
N VAL A 133 -10.25 3.88 -1.29
CA VAL A 133 -10.48 4.63 -0.05
C VAL A 133 -11.93 5.08 0.02
N PHE A 134 -12.49 5.64 -1.06
CA PHE A 134 -13.92 6.00 -1.11
C PHE A 134 -14.82 4.80 -0.80
N SER A 135 -14.60 3.66 -1.47
CA SER A 135 -15.44 2.46 -1.26
C SER A 135 -15.44 1.98 0.19
N ARG A 136 -14.27 2.01 0.85
CA ARG A 136 -14.10 1.55 2.21
C ARG A 136 -14.69 2.53 3.24
N LEU A 137 -14.58 3.83 2.98
CA LEU A 137 -15.16 4.87 3.85
C LEU A 137 -16.69 4.91 3.76
N VAL A 138 -17.25 4.77 2.55
CA VAL A 138 -18.70 4.63 2.35
C VAL A 138 -19.23 3.39 3.06
N GLN A 139 -18.54 2.25 2.95
CA GLN A 139 -18.90 1.03 3.68
C GLN A 139 -18.89 1.24 5.20
N ARG A 140 -17.91 1.99 5.73
CA ARG A 140 -17.83 2.27 7.17
C ARG A 140 -19.02 3.11 7.67
N GLN A 141 -19.40 4.18 6.95
CA GLN A 141 -20.56 5.00 7.32
C GLN A 141 -21.87 4.21 7.32
N ILE A 142 -22.04 3.27 6.39
CA ILE A 142 -23.22 2.39 6.35
C ILE A 142 -23.22 1.44 7.55
N SER A 143 -22.07 0.88 7.92
CA SER A 143 -21.96 -0.03 9.09
C SER A 143 -22.16 0.68 10.44
N GLU A 144 -21.69 1.93 10.58
CA GLU A 144 -21.88 2.74 11.79
C GLU A 144 -23.35 3.15 11.97
N ASN A 145 -24.07 3.42 10.87
CA ASN A 145 -25.50 3.72 10.89
C ASN A 145 -26.39 2.49 11.15
N SER A 146 -25.86 1.27 10.97
CA SER A 146 -26.59 0.02 11.22
C SER A 146 -26.42 -0.56 12.63
N ASN A 147 -25.53 0.00 13.46
CA ASN A 147 -25.30 -0.49 14.83
C ASN A 147 -26.22 0.16 15.87
N VAL A 148 -27.52 0.19 15.57
CA VAL A 148 -28.57 0.15 16.59
C VAL A 148 -29.18 -1.25 16.53
N SER A 149 -28.82 -2.08 17.52
CA SER A 149 -29.40 -3.39 17.87
C SER A 149 -28.94 -4.62 17.08
N ASN A 150 -27.90 -5.33 17.54
CA ASN A 150 -28.04 -6.49 18.44
C ASN A 150 -26.75 -7.31 18.53
N ASP A 151 -26.52 -7.80 19.75
CA ASP A 151 -25.44 -8.64 20.23
C ASP A 151 -25.48 -10.06 19.59
N SER A 152 -24.37 -10.51 18.98
CA SER A 152 -23.94 -11.92 19.01
C SER A 152 -22.59 -12.14 18.34
N GLN A 153 -21.67 -12.54 19.21
CA GLN A 153 -20.45 -13.30 18.96
C GLN A 153 -20.64 -14.46 17.98
N THR A 154 -19.72 -14.65 17.02
CA THR A 154 -18.93 -15.89 16.82
C THR A 154 -18.04 -15.82 15.57
N CYS A 155 -16.81 -16.31 15.73
CA CYS A 155 -15.94 -16.72 14.62
C CYS A 155 -16.52 -17.97 13.93
N SER A 156 -16.34 -18.11 12.62
CA SER A 156 -16.40 -19.42 11.97
C SER A 156 -15.54 -19.48 10.72
N ASP A 157 -14.63 -20.46 10.75
CA ASP A 157 -13.94 -21.03 9.60
C ASP A 157 -14.91 -21.40 8.47
N VAL A 158 -14.52 -21.13 7.22
CA VAL A 158 -14.98 -21.93 6.07
C VAL A 158 -13.77 -22.35 5.26
N ASP A 159 -13.45 -23.62 5.43
CA ASP A 159 -12.47 -24.39 4.73
C ASP A 159 -13.01 -24.81 3.33
N LYS A 160 -12.11 -24.84 2.34
CA LYS A 160 -12.12 -25.66 1.10
C LYS A 160 -13.15 -25.37 0.01
N ASN A 161 -12.65 -24.84 -1.12
CA ASN A 161 -12.49 -25.59 -2.38
C ASN A 161 -12.03 -24.65 -3.51
N ILE A 162 -10.74 -24.68 -3.89
CA ILE A 162 -10.32 -24.23 -5.23
C ILE A 162 -9.45 -25.32 -5.84
N VAL A 163 -9.99 -25.88 -6.90
CA VAL A 163 -9.44 -26.90 -7.79
C VAL A 163 -8.15 -26.39 -8.43
N GLN A 164 -7.08 -27.18 -8.38
CA GLN A 164 -5.83 -26.93 -9.10
C GLN A 164 -6.04 -27.08 -10.61
N PRO A 165 -5.45 -26.23 -11.47
CA PRO A 165 -5.36 -26.52 -12.90
C PRO A 165 -4.37 -27.67 -13.11
N LYS A 166 -4.78 -28.67 -13.92
CA LYS A 166 -3.87 -29.72 -14.40
C LYS A 166 -2.80 -29.10 -15.31
N LEU A 167 -1.57 -29.59 -15.13
CA LEU A 167 -0.41 -29.32 -15.98
C LEU A 167 -0.69 -29.65 -17.45
#